data_AF-A0A2P8QGD3-F1
#
_entry.id   AF-A0A2P8QGD3-F1
#
_cell.length_a   1.000
_cell.length_b   1.000
_cell.length_c   1.000
_cell.angle_alpha   90.00
_cell.angle_beta   90.00
_cell.angle_gamma   90.00
#
_symmetry.space_group_name_H-M   'P 1'
#
loop_
_entity.id
_entity.type
_entity.pdbx_description
1 polymer ?
#
loop_
_entity_poly.entity_id
_entity_poly.type
_entity_poly.pdbx_seq_one_letter_code
_entity_poly.pdbx_strand_id
1 'polypeptide(L)'
;MIDLVLYGPSGPQPLGRPAAVRVELRNTGDHDLWIAGVLDGSENGLRFPHYRPTVTRAGDGEGDAEGEGRVACPAEYGTVVASPAPAEDPLVGPLRPSDLRKLSPGQSWDPSSGPGCLPLMTFAHFTPRRPGRYLYTLTLDTDAARPEDWLGGFGVPVGTAREDLLALVARVPRTRVAADPVEVDFR
;
A
#
# COMPACT_ATOMS: atom_id res chain seq x y z
N MET A 1 -3.90 17.75 5.14
CA MET A 1 -4.30 16.78 4.10
C MET A 1 -3.18 15.75 3.98
N ILE A 2 -3.51 14.50 3.67
CA ILE A 2 -2.51 13.47 3.37
C ILE A 2 -2.30 13.48 1.86
N ASP A 3 -1.04 13.47 1.44
CA ASP A 3 -0.63 13.24 0.06
C ASP A 3 0.24 11.96 0.02
N LEU A 4 0.09 11.17 -1.04
CA LEU A 4 0.77 9.90 -1.22
C LEU A 4 1.50 9.92 -2.56
N VAL A 5 2.80 9.66 -2.54
CA VAL A 5 3.66 9.80 -3.72
C VAL A 5 4.43 8.50 -3.96
N LEU A 6 4.49 8.09 -5.22
CA LEU A 6 5.37 7.03 -5.70
C LEU A 6 6.55 7.62 -6.46
N TYR A 7 7.73 7.04 -6.25
CA TYR A 7 8.93 7.35 -7.01
C TYR A 7 9.42 6.10 -7.73
N GLY A 8 9.58 6.21 -9.04
CA GLY A 8 10.20 5.17 -9.85
C GLY A 8 11.72 5.21 -9.84
N PRO A 9 12.37 4.09 -10.19
CA PRO A 9 13.81 4.08 -10.45
C PRO A 9 14.13 4.88 -11.72
N SER A 10 15.38 5.33 -11.84
CA SER A 10 15.86 6.01 -13.04
C SER A 10 16.24 5.00 -14.13
N GLY A 11 15.75 5.23 -15.35
CA GLY A 11 16.09 4.44 -16.53
C GLY A 11 15.53 3.01 -16.53
N PRO A 12 15.83 2.25 -17.60
CA PRO A 12 15.37 0.86 -17.74
C PRO A 12 15.89 -0.03 -16.60
N GLN A 13 15.04 -0.94 -16.12
CA GLN A 13 15.35 -1.88 -15.06
C GLN A 13 15.64 -3.27 -15.62
N PRO A 14 16.54 -4.04 -15.01
CA PRO A 14 16.82 -5.40 -15.45
C PRO A 14 15.66 -6.34 -15.13
N LEU A 15 15.42 -7.30 -16.04
CA LEU A 15 14.49 -8.40 -15.78
C LEU A 15 14.92 -9.28 -14.59
N GLY A 16 13.95 -9.96 -13.99
CA GLY A 16 14.16 -10.92 -12.90
C GLY A 16 14.51 -10.28 -11.56
N ARG A 17 14.42 -8.95 -11.43
CA ARG A 17 14.65 -8.22 -10.17
C ARG A 17 13.52 -7.23 -9.89
N PRO A 18 13.19 -6.96 -8.62
CA PRO A 18 12.25 -5.90 -8.28
C PRO A 18 12.80 -4.53 -8.66
N ALA A 19 11.93 -3.65 -9.16
CA ALA A 19 12.26 -2.24 -9.34
C ALA A 19 12.33 -1.53 -7.98
N ALA A 20 13.25 -0.57 -7.85
CA ALA A 20 13.36 0.27 -6.66
C ALA A 20 12.28 1.37 -6.62
N VAL A 21 11.01 0.96 -6.52
CA VAL A 21 9.87 1.87 -6.35
C VAL A 21 9.78 2.27 -4.88
N ARG A 22 9.78 3.57 -4.60
CA ARG A 22 9.69 4.12 -3.24
C ARG A 22 8.35 4.82 -3.02
N VAL A 23 7.91 4.84 -1.77
CA VAL A 23 6.70 5.53 -1.33
C VAL A 23 7.06 6.69 -0.42
N GLU A 24 6.28 7.75 -0.47
CA GLU A 24 6.33 8.83 0.50
C GLU A 24 4.91 9.27 0.86
N LEU A 25 4.64 9.37 2.16
CA LEU A 25 3.44 9.95 2.71
C LEU A 25 3.78 11.34 3.26
N ARG A 26 3.02 12.34 2.86
CA ARG A 26 3.26 13.75 3.18
C ARG A 26 2.07 14.34 3.92
N ASN A 27 2.36 15.13 4.96
CA ASN A 27 1.36 16.01 5.54
C ASN A 27 1.39 17.37 4.83
N THR A 28 0.48 17.56 3.88
CA THR A 28 0.30 18.82 3.13
C THR A 28 -0.73 19.75 3.77
N GLY A 29 -1.23 19.40 4.97
CA GLY A 29 -2.11 20.27 5.75
C GLY A 29 -1.35 21.30 6.59
N ASP A 30 -2.13 22.02 7.38
CA ASP A 30 -1.72 23.06 8.34
C ASP A 30 -1.78 22.59 9.80
N HIS A 31 -2.12 21.31 10.04
CA HIS A 31 -2.20 20.71 11.37
C HIS A 31 -1.42 19.39 11.43
N ASP A 32 -0.98 19.03 12.63
CA ASP A 32 -0.39 17.72 12.90
C ASP A 32 -1.42 16.60 12.61
N LEU A 33 -0.96 15.49 12.02
CA LEU A 33 -1.79 14.30 11.81
C LEU A 33 -1.12 13.06 12.38
N TRP A 34 -1.94 12.05 12.69
CA TRP A 34 -1.49 10.72 13.07
C TRP A 34 -1.71 9.75 11.92
N ILE A 35 -0.77 8.83 11.70
CA ILE A 35 -0.86 7.82 10.64
C ILE A 35 -0.01 6.60 10.98
N ALA A 36 -0.38 5.43 10.48
CA ALA A 36 0.47 4.24 10.53
C ALA A 36 1.10 3.97 9.16
N GLY A 37 2.29 3.36 9.18
CA GLY A 37 2.90 2.83 7.97
C GLY A 37 2.22 1.54 7.50
N VAL A 38 2.88 0.81 6.61
CA VAL A 38 2.45 -0.52 6.21
C VAL A 38 2.66 -1.47 7.38
N LEU A 39 1.57 -2.04 7.86
CA LEU A 39 1.58 -3.03 8.94
C LEU A 39 1.32 -4.42 8.38
N ASP A 40 1.56 -5.45 9.19
CA ASP A 40 1.11 -6.81 8.87
C ASP A 40 -0.41 -6.79 8.56
N GLY A 41 -0.84 -7.42 7.48
CA GLY A 41 -2.23 -7.38 6.98
C GLY A 41 -2.78 -6.03 6.48
N SER A 42 -1.95 -4.99 6.35
CA SER A 42 -2.34 -3.76 5.64
C SER A 42 -2.54 -3.98 4.14
N GLU A 43 -1.73 -4.83 3.51
CA GLU A 43 -1.80 -5.08 2.07
C GLU A 43 -2.93 -6.02 1.67
N ASN A 44 -3.17 -7.07 2.45
CA ASN A 44 -4.15 -8.11 2.15
C ASN A 44 -5.58 -7.76 2.62
N GLY A 45 -5.78 -6.59 3.22
CA GLY A 45 -7.08 -6.09 3.63
C GLY A 45 -7.62 -6.64 4.95
N LEU A 46 -6.76 -7.23 5.80
CA LEU A 46 -7.15 -7.74 7.12
C LEU A 46 -7.33 -6.65 8.17
N ARG A 47 -6.58 -5.54 8.05
CA ARG A 47 -6.70 -4.39 8.96
C ARG A 47 -6.32 -3.08 8.30
N PHE A 48 -6.83 -2.00 8.86
CA PHE A 48 -6.42 -0.66 8.49
C PHE A 48 -5.04 -0.28 9.06
N PRO A 49 -4.28 0.60 8.39
CA PRO A 49 -4.60 1.20 7.10
C PRO A 49 -4.44 0.18 5.95
N HIS A 50 -5.27 0.28 4.90
CA HIS A 50 -5.08 -0.55 3.72
C HIS A 50 -4.14 0.13 2.73
N TYR A 51 -3.02 -0.52 2.44
CA TYR A 51 -2.14 -0.14 1.34
C TYR A 51 -2.39 -1.10 0.18
N ARG A 52 -2.84 -0.60 -0.97
CA ARG A 52 -3.23 -1.44 -2.12
C ARG A 52 -2.29 -1.21 -3.30
N PRO A 53 -1.07 -1.77 -3.27
CA PRO A 53 -0.15 -1.71 -4.40
C PRO A 53 -0.64 -2.60 -5.54
N THR A 54 -0.55 -2.13 -6.78
CA THR A 54 -0.83 -2.95 -7.97
C THR A 54 0.25 -2.72 -9.02
N VAL A 55 0.60 -3.79 -9.74
CA VAL A 55 1.47 -3.70 -10.92
C VAL A 55 0.70 -4.20 -12.13
N THR A 56 0.60 -3.35 -13.14
CA THR A 56 -0.09 -3.62 -14.41
C THR A 56 0.92 -3.63 -15.54
N ARG A 57 1.02 -4.74 -16.27
CA ARG A 57 1.80 -4.80 -17.52
C ARG A 57 0.99 -4.14 -18.61
N ALA A 58 1.52 -3.09 -19.25
CA ALA A 58 0.87 -2.51 -20.41
C ALA A 58 0.62 -3.58 -21.48
N GLY A 59 -0.56 -3.58 -22.09
CA GLY A 59 -0.83 -4.46 -23.22
C GLY A 59 0.11 -4.08 -24.36
N ASP A 60 0.86 -5.05 -24.87
CA ASP A 60 1.33 -4.99 -26.24
C ASP A 60 0.03 -5.05 -27.07
N GLY A 61 -0.25 -4.13 -27.99
CA GLY A 61 -1.54 -4.01 -28.68
C GLY A 61 -1.93 -5.18 -29.61
N GLU A 62 -1.48 -6.40 -29.32
CA GLU A 62 -1.77 -7.63 -30.04
C GLU A 62 -2.59 -8.54 -29.11
N GLY A 63 -3.90 -8.48 -29.29
CA GLY A 63 -4.84 -9.29 -28.54
C GLY A 63 -4.87 -10.73 -29.04
N ASP A 64 -4.41 -11.64 -28.21
CA ASP A 64 -4.83 -13.05 -28.28
C ASP A 64 -5.90 -13.26 -27.21
N ALA A 65 -7.15 -13.07 -27.62
CA ALA A 65 -8.34 -13.34 -26.83
C ALA A 65 -8.64 -14.85 -26.81
N GLU A 66 -7.82 -15.65 -26.12
CA GLU A 66 -8.19 -17.03 -25.79
C GLU A 66 -7.82 -17.35 -24.34
N GLY A 67 -8.84 -17.37 -23.49
CA GLY A 67 -8.73 -17.69 -22.07
C GLY A 67 -10.03 -17.39 -21.35
N GLU A 68 -10.94 -18.36 -21.35
CA GLU A 68 -12.22 -18.30 -20.62
C GLU A 68 -11.97 -18.01 -19.12
N GLY A 69 -12.62 -16.97 -18.60
CA GLY A 69 -12.62 -16.64 -17.17
C GLY A 69 -11.95 -15.32 -16.77
N ARG A 70 -11.50 -14.49 -17.71
CA ARG A 70 -11.03 -13.13 -17.39
C ARG A 70 -12.18 -12.13 -17.36
N VAL A 71 -12.36 -11.47 -16.21
CA VAL A 71 -13.11 -10.21 -16.12
C VAL A 71 -12.42 -9.23 -17.08
N ALA A 72 -13.07 -8.93 -18.19
CA ALA A 72 -12.58 -8.00 -19.18
C ALA A 72 -12.53 -6.59 -18.57
N CYS A 73 -11.36 -6.16 -18.12
CA CYS A 73 -11.07 -4.75 -17.98
C CYS A 73 -10.98 -4.15 -19.39
N PRO A 74 -11.53 -2.95 -19.64
CA PRO A 74 -11.48 -2.32 -20.96
C PRO A 74 -10.03 -2.20 -21.45
N ALA A 75 -9.83 -2.46 -22.74
CA ALA A 75 -8.54 -2.61 -23.46
C ALA A 75 -7.55 -1.43 -23.36
N GLU A 76 -7.90 -0.38 -22.62
CA GLU A 76 -7.06 0.81 -22.39
C GLU A 76 -6.13 0.65 -21.17
N TYR A 77 -6.38 -0.35 -20.32
CA TYR A 77 -5.57 -0.65 -19.15
C TYR A 77 -5.00 -2.06 -19.30
N GLY A 78 -3.68 -2.19 -19.20
CA GLY A 78 -2.99 -3.46 -19.38
C GLY A 78 -3.41 -4.57 -18.40
N THR A 79 -2.68 -5.69 -18.38
CA THR A 79 -3.00 -6.81 -17.48
C THR A 79 -2.41 -6.59 -16.09
N VAL A 80 -3.23 -6.65 -15.03
CA VAL A 80 -2.72 -6.73 -13.65
C VAL A 80 -1.90 -8.01 -13.50
N VAL A 81 -0.62 -7.86 -13.18
CA VAL A 81 0.35 -8.96 -13.05
C VAL A 81 0.82 -9.14 -11.62
N ALA A 82 0.57 -8.17 -10.74
CA ALA A 82 0.75 -8.31 -9.31
C ALA A 82 -0.25 -7.43 -8.54
N SER A 83 -0.78 -7.99 -7.47
CA SER A 83 -1.60 -7.34 -6.46
C SER A 83 -1.37 -8.07 -5.14
N PRO A 84 -1.81 -7.54 -3.98
CA PRO A 84 -1.69 -8.24 -2.72
C PRO A 84 -2.36 -9.60 -2.81
N ALA A 85 -1.72 -10.62 -2.27
CA ALA A 85 -2.34 -11.93 -2.13
C ALA A 85 -3.53 -11.81 -1.17
N PRO A 86 -4.59 -12.63 -1.37
CA PRO A 86 -5.62 -12.78 -0.35
C PRO A 86 -4.99 -13.15 0.99
N ALA A 87 -5.62 -12.70 2.07
CA ALA A 87 -5.22 -13.11 3.40
C ALA A 87 -5.40 -14.63 3.58
N GLU A 88 -4.30 -15.34 3.85
CA GLU A 88 -4.34 -16.78 4.15
C GLU A 88 -4.47 -17.06 5.66
N ASP A 89 -3.98 -16.15 6.51
CA ASP A 89 -4.03 -16.26 7.97
C ASP A 89 -4.63 -14.98 8.58
N PRO A 90 -5.72 -15.07 9.37
CA PRO A 90 -6.30 -13.93 10.07
C PRO A 90 -5.47 -13.46 11.29
N LEU A 91 -4.38 -14.15 11.64
CA LEU A 91 -3.52 -13.81 12.79
C LEU A 91 -2.59 -12.63 12.49
N VAL A 92 -3.18 -11.47 12.23
CA VAL A 92 -2.46 -10.20 12.19
C VAL A 92 -2.07 -9.79 13.61
N GLY A 93 -0.78 -9.49 13.81
CA GLY A 93 -0.26 -9.03 15.10
C GLY A 93 -0.93 -7.73 15.58
N PRO A 94 -0.83 -7.38 16.87
CA PRO A 94 -1.57 -6.25 17.42
C PRO A 94 -1.02 -4.91 16.95
N LEU A 95 -1.91 -3.94 16.73
CA LEU A 95 -1.51 -2.54 16.62
C LEU A 95 -0.97 -2.05 17.97
N ARG A 96 0.16 -1.34 17.93
CA ARG A 96 0.77 -0.71 19.11
C ARG A 96 0.75 0.80 18.97
N PRO A 97 0.74 1.55 20.09
CA PRO A 97 0.87 3.01 20.03
C PRO A 97 2.13 3.48 19.29
N SER A 98 3.22 2.69 19.34
CA SER A 98 4.47 2.98 18.63
C SER A 98 4.37 2.89 17.11
N ASP A 99 3.33 2.22 16.59
CA ASP A 99 3.12 2.06 15.15
C ASP A 99 2.42 3.28 14.55
N LEU A 100 1.81 4.11 15.41
CA LEU A 100 1.18 5.37 15.03
C LEU A 100 2.18 6.51 15.15
N ARG A 101 2.46 7.12 14.00
CA ARG A 101 3.39 8.24 13.86
C ARG A 101 2.63 9.55 13.76
N LYS A 102 3.12 10.55 14.50
CA LYS A 102 2.72 11.94 14.31
C LYS A 102 3.54 12.56 13.17
N LEU A 103 2.87 13.17 12.20
CA LEU A 103 3.48 13.96 11.13
C LEU A 103 3.05 15.42 11.25
N SER A 104 4.01 16.31 11.43
CA SER A 104 3.75 17.75 11.43
C SER A 104 3.54 18.32 10.02
N PRO A 105 2.92 19.50 9.88
CA PRO A 105 2.78 20.19 8.61
C PRO A 105 4.11 20.26 7.84
N GLY A 106 4.08 19.86 6.57
CA GLY A 106 5.25 19.82 5.69
C GLY A 106 6.20 18.63 5.92
N GLN A 107 5.98 17.79 6.93
CA GLN A 107 6.77 16.59 7.11
C GLN A 107 6.34 15.49 6.13
N SER A 108 7.32 14.70 5.73
CA SER A 108 7.14 13.49 4.95
C SER A 108 7.88 12.31 5.56
N TRP A 109 7.45 11.12 5.19
CA TRP A 109 8.01 9.86 5.67
C TRP A 109 7.67 8.72 4.71
N ASP A 110 8.54 7.71 4.63
CA ASP A 110 8.28 6.50 3.86
C ASP A 110 7.51 5.48 4.73
N PRO A 111 6.22 5.21 4.44
CA PRO A 111 5.41 4.31 5.25
C PRO A 111 5.79 2.84 5.09
N SER A 112 6.65 2.50 4.11
CA SER A 112 7.09 1.14 3.81
C SER A 112 8.48 0.81 4.35
N SER A 113 9.10 1.72 5.10
CA SER A 113 10.41 1.51 5.68
C SER A 113 10.58 2.12 7.07
N GLY A 114 11.43 1.47 7.87
CA GLY A 114 11.77 1.88 9.22
C GLY A 114 11.10 1.08 10.33
N PRO A 115 11.34 1.45 11.61
CA PRO A 115 10.83 0.70 12.75
C PRO A 115 9.30 0.58 12.74
N GLY A 116 8.79 -0.63 12.93
CA GLY A 116 7.36 -0.92 12.99
C GLY A 116 6.66 -0.96 11.62
N CYS A 117 7.37 -0.72 10.52
CA CYS A 117 6.80 -0.76 9.17
C CYS A 117 7.33 -1.95 8.38
N LEU A 118 6.45 -2.55 7.58
CA LEU A 118 6.79 -3.60 6.63
C LEU A 118 6.99 -3.00 5.24
N PRO A 119 7.80 -3.62 4.37
CA PRO A 119 7.83 -3.24 2.96
C PRO A 119 6.47 -3.49 2.30
N LEU A 120 6.17 -2.78 1.21
CA LEU A 120 5.10 -3.19 0.30
C LEU A 120 5.51 -4.48 -0.41
N MET A 121 5.08 -5.62 0.12
CA MET A 121 5.43 -6.97 -0.34
C MET A 121 5.19 -7.13 -1.84
N THR A 122 4.07 -6.60 -2.34
CA THR A 122 3.72 -6.67 -3.77
C THR A 122 4.81 -6.03 -4.63
N PHE A 123 5.30 -4.84 -4.26
CA PHE A 123 6.37 -4.17 -5.01
C PHE A 123 7.74 -4.78 -4.74
N ALA A 124 8.03 -5.16 -3.49
CA ALA A 124 9.30 -5.72 -3.06
C ALA A 124 9.59 -7.09 -3.67
N HIS A 125 8.56 -7.86 -4.03
CA HIS A 125 8.71 -9.23 -4.58
C HIS A 125 8.35 -9.36 -6.05
N PHE A 126 7.73 -8.34 -6.67
CA PHE A 126 7.40 -8.42 -8.09
C PHE A 126 8.67 -8.43 -8.96
N THR A 127 8.88 -9.53 -9.67
CA THR A 127 10.04 -9.77 -10.54
C THR A 127 9.56 -10.04 -11.97
N PRO A 128 9.56 -9.03 -12.87
CA PRO A 128 9.08 -9.21 -14.22
C PRO A 128 10.02 -10.14 -15.00
N ARG A 129 9.42 -11.09 -15.72
CA ARG A 129 10.12 -12.06 -16.58
C ARG A 129 10.05 -11.73 -18.07
N ARG A 130 9.26 -10.73 -18.43
CA ARG A 130 9.08 -10.28 -19.81
C ARG A 130 9.47 -8.81 -19.90
N PRO A 131 10.16 -8.39 -20.97
CA PRO A 131 10.41 -6.98 -21.20
C PRO A 131 9.09 -6.22 -21.43
N GLY A 132 9.15 -4.91 -21.21
CA GLY A 132 8.05 -3.99 -21.47
C GLY A 132 7.80 -3.01 -20.33
N ARG A 133 6.72 -2.26 -20.48
CA ARG A 133 6.30 -1.21 -19.55
C ARG A 133 5.33 -1.75 -18.51
N TYR A 134 5.62 -1.43 -17.26
CA TYR A 134 4.84 -1.83 -16.10
C TYR A 134 4.43 -0.58 -15.32
N LEU A 135 3.15 -0.45 -15.06
CA LEU A 135 2.57 0.64 -14.30
C LEU A 135 2.41 0.22 -12.84
N TYR A 136 3.04 0.94 -11.93
CA TYR A 136 2.93 0.76 -10.49
C TYR A 136 1.95 1.78 -9.93
N THR A 137 0.95 1.30 -9.20
CA THR A 137 -0.08 2.15 -8.57
C THR A 137 -0.20 1.81 -7.09
N LEU A 138 -0.52 2.81 -6.27
CA LEU A 138 -0.71 2.62 -4.84
C LEU A 138 -1.88 3.48 -4.36
N THR A 139 -2.79 2.85 -3.63
CA THR A 139 -3.86 3.54 -2.88
C THR A 139 -3.66 3.30 -1.39
N LEU A 140 -3.81 4.35 -0.60
CA LEU A 140 -3.96 4.29 0.85
C LEU A 140 -5.42 4.53 1.21
N ASP A 141 -5.95 3.68 2.08
CA ASP A 141 -7.28 3.83 2.66
C ASP A 141 -7.20 3.71 4.19
N THR A 142 -7.65 4.77 4.86
CA THR A 142 -7.71 4.88 6.33
C THR A 142 -9.15 5.01 6.83
N ASP A 143 -10.15 4.87 5.94
CA ASP A 143 -11.56 5.12 6.25
C ASP A 143 -12.26 3.91 6.88
N ALA A 144 -11.66 3.37 7.95
CA ALA A 144 -12.21 2.23 8.68
C ALA A 144 -13.59 2.55 9.27
N ALA A 145 -14.61 1.75 8.98
CA ALA A 145 -15.94 1.95 9.55
C ALA A 145 -15.89 1.91 11.09
N ARG A 146 -15.07 1.00 11.65
CA ARG A 146 -14.87 0.85 13.09
C ARG A 146 -13.40 1.02 13.44
N PRO A 147 -13.04 1.79 14.48
CA PRO A 147 -11.65 1.89 14.95
C PRO A 147 -11.03 0.54 15.33
N GLU A 148 -11.83 -0.46 15.72
CA GLU A 148 -11.36 -1.82 15.99
C GLU A 148 -10.76 -2.52 14.76
N ASP A 149 -11.15 -2.12 13.55
CA ASP A 149 -10.64 -2.71 12.29
C ASP A 149 -9.16 -2.36 12.07
N TRP A 150 -8.55 -1.51 12.91
CA TRP A 150 -7.12 -1.21 12.93
C TRP A 150 -6.30 -2.16 13.82
N LEU A 151 -6.94 -2.80 14.81
CA LEU A 151 -6.21 -3.40 15.93
C LEU A 151 -5.47 -4.69 15.60
N GLY A 152 -5.81 -5.35 14.49
CA GLY A 152 -5.39 -6.72 14.18
C GLY A 152 -6.22 -7.77 14.91
N GLY A 153 -5.82 -9.04 14.80
CA GLY A 153 -6.58 -10.19 15.29
C GLY A 153 -5.94 -10.91 16.49
N PHE A 154 -4.64 -10.71 16.72
CA PHE A 154 -3.86 -11.44 17.72
C PHE A 154 -3.20 -10.51 18.74
N GLY A 155 -3.22 -10.88 20.02
CA GLY A 155 -2.50 -10.16 21.08
C GLY A 155 -2.98 -8.74 21.35
N VAL A 156 -4.23 -8.43 20.99
CA VAL A 156 -4.83 -7.09 21.13
C VAL A 156 -4.88 -6.69 22.62
N PRO A 157 -4.48 -5.44 22.98
CA PRO A 157 -4.57 -4.98 24.36
C PRO A 157 -6.00 -5.00 24.89
N VAL A 158 -6.14 -5.08 26.21
CA VAL A 158 -7.43 -5.10 26.93
C VAL A 158 -7.51 -3.97 27.95
N GLY A 159 -8.72 -3.62 28.38
CA GLY A 159 -8.96 -2.56 29.36
C GLY A 159 -8.53 -1.18 28.86
N THR A 160 -7.99 -0.35 29.74
CA THR A 160 -7.61 1.05 29.46
C THR A 160 -6.61 1.18 28.32
N ALA A 161 -5.66 0.25 28.21
CA ALA A 161 -4.68 0.24 27.11
C ALA A 161 -5.35 0.13 25.73
N ARG A 162 -6.48 -0.58 25.64
CA ARG A 162 -7.27 -0.67 24.41
C ARG A 162 -8.00 0.64 24.13
N GLU A 163 -8.59 1.24 25.15
CA GLU A 163 -9.32 2.50 25.05
C GLU A 163 -8.39 3.64 24.59
N ASP A 164 -7.20 3.73 25.17
CA ASP A 164 -6.18 4.71 24.80
C ASP A 164 -5.72 4.54 23.34
N LEU A 165 -5.54 3.29 22.90
CA LEU A 165 -5.16 2.99 21.52
C LEU A 165 -6.28 3.34 20.54
N LEU A 166 -7.53 3.02 20.86
CA LEU A 166 -8.69 3.39 20.04
C LEU A 166 -8.86 4.91 19.96
N ALA A 167 -8.62 5.63 21.06
CA ALA A 167 -8.61 7.09 21.07
C ALA A 167 -7.50 7.67 20.18
N LEU A 168 -6.34 7.01 20.11
CA LEU A 168 -5.26 7.40 19.20
C LEU A 168 -5.61 7.12 17.74
N VAL A 169 -6.20 5.96 17.43
CA VAL A 169 -6.70 5.61 16.09
C VAL A 169 -7.76 6.62 15.61
N ALA A 170 -8.64 7.06 16.51
CA ALA A 170 -9.66 8.08 16.18
C ALA A 170 -9.08 9.44 15.74
N ARG A 171 -7.78 9.68 15.98
CA ARG A 171 -7.07 10.88 15.52
C ARG A 171 -6.45 10.73 14.13
N VAL A 172 -6.46 9.53 13.56
CA VAL A 172 -6.00 9.29 12.19
C VAL A 172 -7.05 9.87 11.24
N PRO A 173 -6.66 10.71 10.26
CA PRO A 173 -7.59 11.23 9.27
C PRO A 173 -8.25 10.09 8.50
N ARG A 174 -9.57 10.12 8.39
CA ARG A 174 -10.34 9.20 7.55
C ARG A 174 -10.27 9.68 6.11
N THR A 175 -9.56 8.94 5.25
CA THR A 175 -9.36 9.35 3.87
C THR A 175 -9.03 8.16 2.97
N ARG A 176 -9.19 8.38 1.67
CA ARG A 176 -8.65 7.51 0.64
C ARG A 176 -7.88 8.38 -0.35
N VAL A 177 -6.61 8.08 -0.52
CA VAL A 177 -5.71 8.82 -1.43
C VAL A 177 -4.98 7.84 -2.34
N ALA A 178 -4.82 8.21 -3.60
CA ALA A 178 -4.06 7.45 -4.57
C ALA A 178 -2.84 8.28 -4.99
N ALA A 179 -1.71 7.60 -5.15
CA ALA A 179 -0.53 8.22 -5.73
C ALA A 179 -0.67 8.30 -7.25
N ASP A 180 -0.01 9.30 -7.85
CA ASP A 180 0.24 9.29 -9.28
C ASP A 180 1.00 8.02 -9.66
N PRO A 181 0.58 7.33 -10.74
CA PRO A 181 1.17 6.06 -11.10
C PRO A 181 2.58 6.25 -11.66
N VAL A 182 3.44 5.27 -11.40
CA VAL A 182 4.83 5.27 -11.89
C VAL A 182 4.97 4.22 -12.98
N GLU A 183 5.41 4.64 -14.17
CA GLU A 183 5.78 3.72 -15.24
C GLU A 183 7.24 3.28 -15.07
N VAL A 184 7.48 1.98 -15.13
CA VAL A 184 8.80 1.37 -15.09
C VAL A 184 8.97 0.48 -16.31
N ASP A 185 10.04 0.72 -17.05
CA ASP A 185 10.40 -0.05 -18.24
C ASP A 185 11.44 -1.11 -17.89
N PHE A 186 11.18 -2.36 -18.28
CA PHE A 186 12.07 -3.49 -18.03
C PHE A 186 12.65 -4.05 -19.32
N ARG A 187 13.96 -4.29 -19.35
CA ARG A 187 14.70 -4.78 -20.53
C ARG A 187 15.82 -5.76 -20.15
#